data_AF-A0A1W9PZR1-F1
#
_entry.id   AF-A0A1W9PZR1-F1
#
_cell.length_a   1.000
_cell.length_b   1.000
_cell.length_c   1.000
_cell.angle_alpha   90.00
_cell.angle_beta   90.00
_cell.angle_gamma   90.00
#
_symmetry.space_group_name_H-M   'P 1'
#
loop_
_entity.id
_entity.type
_entity.pdbx_description
1 polymer ?
#
loop_
_entity_poly.entity_id
_entity_poly.type
_entity_poly.pdbx_seq_one_letter_code
_entity_poly.pdbx_strand_id
1 'polypeptide(L)'
;MEINGVCHNCYGVAAFVEPGWVRAHLPATDYRFKTYFLPAWAYGAVGFREDRYWVSAFQIEYNHKWDPRNYDDRELISAIRRFKRHTPEGPLVRHLIRCATENHCFAAKNLFLKRWEAPLPISRWCNAACLGCLSLQPDATFEASHERISFTPSLGEIVRLAVGHLTHAPEPIVSFGQGCEGEPLTEYRLMSESIREIRSQTGRGTINLNTNGSWPDRVRTVAETGLDSIRISMNSARPELYHAYYRPKGYEFQDVVDAIALSRDMGLYTMINYLVFPGITDQEAEIEALARLVKKTRVNFLHLKNLCIDPTLYLRSMPGPKGPGIGMRRMAEILKAEFPDLTLGYFNQPVEKAQTRRVIAR
;
A
#
# COMPACT_ATOMS: atom_id res chain seq x y z
N MET A 1 8.61 -21.73 -30.77
CA MET A 1 8.76 -20.82 -31.92
C MET A 1 9.82 -21.40 -32.82
N GLU A 2 9.57 -21.48 -34.13
CA GLU A 2 10.59 -21.92 -35.08
C GLU A 2 11.48 -20.72 -35.42
N ILE A 3 12.78 -20.84 -35.17
CA ILE A 3 13.79 -19.84 -35.52
C ILE A 3 14.83 -20.58 -36.36
N ASN A 4 15.03 -20.15 -37.61
CA ASN A 4 15.96 -20.78 -38.56
C ASN A 4 15.76 -22.31 -38.73
N GLY A 5 14.51 -22.78 -38.79
CA GLY A 5 14.23 -24.21 -38.96
C GLY A 5 14.31 -25.06 -37.68
N VAL A 6 14.60 -24.43 -36.53
CA VAL A 6 14.71 -25.11 -35.23
C VAL A 6 13.57 -24.67 -34.32
N CYS A 7 12.85 -25.65 -33.76
CA CYS A 7 11.83 -25.41 -32.75
C CYS A 7 12.49 -25.10 -31.39
N HIS A 8 12.32 -23.87 -30.92
CA HIS A 8 12.72 -23.45 -29.59
C HIS A 8 11.53 -23.38 -28.64
N ASN A 9 11.74 -23.80 -27.40
CA ASN A 9 10.82 -23.52 -26.30
C ASN A 9 10.86 -22.02 -25.99
N CYS A 10 9.69 -21.39 -25.96
CA CYS A 10 9.55 -19.99 -25.58
C CYS A 10 8.96 -19.90 -24.18
N TYR A 11 9.54 -19.02 -23.36
CA TYR A 11 9.07 -18.76 -22.01
C TYR A 11 8.43 -17.38 -21.95
N GLY A 12 7.36 -17.25 -21.15
CA GLY A 12 6.82 -15.94 -20.81
C GLY A 12 7.82 -15.16 -19.97
N VAL A 13 8.04 -13.89 -20.32
CA VAL A 13 8.94 -12.99 -19.60
C VAL A 13 8.15 -11.80 -19.06
N ALA A 14 8.45 -11.41 -17.83
CA ALA A 14 7.88 -10.24 -17.18
C ALA A 14 8.99 -9.44 -16.49
N ALA A 15 8.76 -8.14 -16.32
CA ALA A 15 9.59 -7.27 -15.51
C ALA A 15 8.80 -6.72 -14.33
N PHE A 16 9.51 -6.45 -13.24
CA PHE A 16 8.98 -5.83 -12.04
C PHE A 16 9.65 -4.47 -11.88
N VAL A 17 8.87 -3.41 -12.03
CA VAL A 17 9.37 -2.06 -11.91
C VAL A 17 9.53 -1.66 -10.44
N GLU A 18 10.54 -0.85 -10.16
CA GLU A 18 10.76 -0.34 -8.80
C GLU A 18 9.58 0.51 -8.31
N PRO A 19 9.35 0.61 -6.99
CA PRO A 19 8.38 1.55 -6.42
C PRO A 19 8.54 2.97 -7.01
N GLY A 20 7.42 3.63 -7.32
CA GLY A 20 7.43 4.94 -7.99
C GLY A 20 7.18 4.87 -9.50
N TRP A 21 7.30 3.68 -10.10
CA TRP A 21 6.89 3.42 -11.47
C TRP A 21 5.56 2.67 -11.54
N VAL A 22 4.69 3.11 -12.45
CA VAL A 22 3.42 2.44 -12.77
C VAL A 22 3.62 1.63 -14.04
N ARG A 23 3.33 0.32 -14.00
CA ARG A 23 3.36 -0.52 -15.20
C ARG A 23 2.22 -0.09 -16.14
N ALA A 24 2.51 0.03 -17.43
CA ALA A 24 1.54 0.45 -18.43
C ALA A 24 0.92 -0.72 -19.20
N HIS A 25 1.56 -1.89 -19.25
CA HIS A 25 1.05 -3.08 -19.92
C HIS A 25 1.36 -4.36 -19.13
N LEU A 26 0.54 -5.39 -19.33
CA LEU A 26 0.76 -6.75 -18.83
C LEU A 26 1.70 -7.54 -19.75
N PRO A 27 2.35 -8.62 -19.27
CA PRO A 27 3.17 -9.49 -20.11
C PRO A 27 2.42 -10.01 -21.35
N ALA A 28 3.07 -9.97 -22.50
CA ALA A 28 2.58 -10.56 -23.74
C ALA A 28 2.86 -12.09 -23.74
N THR A 29 2.12 -12.83 -22.92
CA THR A 29 2.25 -14.29 -22.77
C THR A 29 0.97 -15.00 -23.21
N ASP A 30 1.13 -16.17 -23.82
CA ASP A 30 0.01 -17.08 -24.07
C ASP A 30 -0.34 -17.87 -22.80
N TYR A 31 -1.54 -17.61 -22.27
CA TYR A 31 -2.05 -18.25 -21.06
C TYR A 31 -2.99 -19.43 -21.33
N ARG A 32 -3.19 -19.85 -22.59
CA ARG A 32 -4.18 -20.90 -22.95
C ARG A 32 -4.00 -22.21 -22.19
N PHE A 33 -2.77 -22.64 -21.99
CA PHE A 33 -2.43 -23.90 -21.31
C PHE A 33 -1.93 -23.72 -19.87
N LYS A 34 -2.08 -22.52 -19.29
CA LYS A 34 -1.63 -22.26 -17.91
C LYS A 34 -2.58 -22.93 -16.91
N THR A 35 -2.05 -23.86 -16.12
CA THR A 35 -2.78 -24.66 -15.11
C THR A 35 -2.45 -24.31 -13.67
N TYR A 36 -1.50 -23.38 -13.43
CA TYR A 36 -1.03 -22.98 -12.11
C TYR A 36 -1.31 -21.50 -11.85
N PHE A 37 -1.13 -21.04 -10.62
CA PHE A 37 -1.17 -19.62 -10.24
C PHE A 37 0.22 -19.04 -10.10
N LEU A 38 0.38 -17.80 -10.55
CA LEU A 38 1.59 -17.02 -10.37
C LEU A 38 1.63 -16.42 -8.96
N PRO A 39 2.82 -16.32 -8.33
CA PRO A 39 2.97 -15.59 -7.07
C PRO A 39 2.50 -14.13 -7.18
N ALA A 40 2.17 -13.50 -6.05
CA ALA A 40 1.65 -12.14 -6.05
C ALA A 40 2.74 -11.09 -6.36
N TRP A 41 2.95 -10.81 -7.65
CA TRP A 41 3.86 -9.78 -8.14
C TRP A 41 3.19 -8.82 -9.14
N ALA A 42 3.81 -7.65 -9.30
CA ALA A 42 3.39 -6.64 -10.27
C ALA A 42 3.93 -6.93 -11.68
N TYR A 43 3.53 -8.06 -12.28
CA TYR A 43 3.96 -8.47 -13.62
C TYR A 43 3.74 -7.37 -14.67
N GLY A 44 4.82 -6.91 -15.32
CA GLY A 44 4.81 -5.90 -16.38
C GLY A 44 5.36 -6.42 -17.71
N ALA A 45 4.92 -5.82 -18.80
CA ALA A 45 5.35 -6.16 -20.15
C ALA A 45 6.85 -5.91 -20.37
N VAL A 46 7.50 -6.85 -21.07
CA VAL A 46 8.88 -6.74 -21.52
C VAL A 46 8.91 -6.74 -23.04
N GLY A 47 9.68 -5.82 -23.61
CA GLY A 47 10.05 -5.78 -25.01
C GLY A 47 11.55 -5.91 -25.19
N PHE A 48 11.98 -6.23 -26.40
CA PHE A 48 13.39 -6.22 -26.78
C PHE A 48 13.56 -5.36 -28.02
N ARG A 49 14.47 -4.39 -27.95
CA ARG A 49 14.77 -3.46 -29.05
C ARG A 49 16.19 -2.93 -28.88
N GLU A 50 16.93 -2.83 -29.98
CA GLU A 50 18.29 -2.27 -30.02
C GLU A 50 19.24 -2.96 -29.00
N ASP A 51 19.24 -4.29 -29.03
CA ASP A 51 20.04 -5.17 -28.15
C ASP A 51 19.84 -4.96 -26.64
N ARG A 52 18.66 -4.45 -26.24
CA ARG A 52 18.31 -4.19 -24.84
C ARG A 52 16.88 -4.58 -24.52
N TYR A 53 16.66 -4.95 -23.26
CA TYR A 53 15.33 -5.14 -22.71
C TYR A 53 14.70 -3.80 -22.34
N TRP A 54 13.40 -3.68 -22.61
CA TRP A 54 12.58 -2.53 -22.30
C TRP A 54 11.38 -2.97 -21.47
N VAL A 55 10.96 -2.14 -20.52
CA VAL A 55 9.72 -2.33 -19.76
C VAL A 55 8.74 -1.23 -20.12
N SER A 56 7.46 -1.60 -20.26
CA SER A 56 6.40 -0.62 -20.48
C SER A 56 5.92 -0.04 -19.16
N ALA A 57 6.46 1.12 -18.75
CA ALA A 57 6.08 1.81 -17.52
C ALA A 57 6.28 3.32 -17.61
N PHE A 58 5.77 4.06 -16.62
CA PHE A 58 6.05 5.47 -16.44
C PHE A 58 6.26 5.79 -14.95
N GLN A 59 7.19 6.69 -14.66
CA GLN A 59 7.46 7.12 -13.30
C GLN A 59 6.37 8.10 -12.87
N ILE A 60 5.59 7.74 -11.85
CA ILE A 60 4.61 8.65 -11.24
C ILE A 60 5.25 9.51 -10.15
N GLU A 61 6.24 8.96 -9.44
CA GLU A 61 6.95 9.65 -8.37
C GLU A 61 8.36 9.06 -8.22
N TYR A 62 9.38 9.91 -8.17
CA TYR A 62 10.73 9.52 -7.76
C TYR A 62 10.92 9.83 -6.27
N ASN A 63 11.46 8.86 -5.51
CA ASN A 63 11.79 9.07 -4.10
C ASN A 63 13.11 8.38 -3.76
N HIS A 64 14.16 9.17 -3.55
CA HIS A 64 15.49 8.65 -3.22
C HIS A 64 15.51 7.80 -1.95
N LYS A 65 14.58 7.99 -1.02
CA LYS A 65 14.49 7.23 0.25
C LYS A 65 14.17 5.76 -0.01
N TRP A 66 13.51 5.46 -1.12
CA TRP A 66 13.14 4.10 -1.54
C TRP A 66 14.13 3.47 -2.51
N ASP A 67 15.29 4.11 -2.73
CA ASP A 67 16.35 3.53 -3.54
C ASP A 67 16.95 2.28 -2.84
N PRO A 68 16.97 1.10 -3.50
CA PRO A 68 17.54 -0.12 -2.91
C PRO A 68 18.98 0.03 -2.43
N ARG A 69 19.76 0.94 -3.03
CA ARG A 69 21.16 1.21 -2.65
C ARG A 69 21.30 1.73 -1.22
N ASN A 70 20.22 2.30 -0.65
CA ASN A 70 20.23 2.73 0.74
C ASN A 70 20.16 1.57 1.74
N TYR A 71 19.80 0.35 1.31
CA TYR A 71 19.34 -0.73 2.20
C TYR A 71 20.31 -1.91 2.29
N ASP A 72 21.62 -1.63 2.37
CA ASP A 72 22.68 -2.63 2.54
C ASP A 72 22.51 -3.44 3.84
N ASP A 73 22.40 -4.75 3.71
CA ASP A 73 22.20 -5.65 4.85
C ASP A 73 23.41 -5.67 5.81
N ARG A 74 24.61 -5.34 5.34
CA ARG A 74 25.82 -5.24 6.20
C ARG A 74 25.66 -4.13 7.24
N GLU A 75 25.05 -3.00 6.86
CA GLU A 75 24.74 -1.91 7.77
C GLU A 75 23.57 -2.25 8.69
N LEU A 76 22.55 -2.92 8.13
CA LEU A 76 21.33 -3.32 8.84
C LEU A 76 21.62 -4.23 10.03
N ILE A 77 22.41 -5.30 9.87
CA ILE A 77 22.69 -6.25 10.95
C ILE A 77 23.38 -5.55 12.13
N SER A 78 24.31 -4.64 11.84
CA SER A 78 24.96 -3.82 12.87
C SER A 78 23.97 -2.88 13.55
N ALA A 79 23.04 -2.28 12.80
CA ALA A 79 21.99 -1.42 13.33
C ALA A 79 21.01 -2.17 14.25
N ILE A 80 20.59 -3.39 13.87
CA ILE A 80 19.74 -4.26 14.70
C ILE A 80 20.43 -4.58 16.03
N ARG A 81 21.73 -4.95 16.00
CA ARG A 81 22.50 -5.20 17.24
C ARG A 81 22.57 -3.97 18.14
N ARG A 82 22.74 -2.77 17.57
CA ARG A 82 22.72 -1.50 18.34
C ARG A 82 21.36 -1.23 18.95
N PHE A 83 20.30 -1.48 18.19
CA PHE A 83 18.92 -1.30 18.62
C PHE A 83 18.60 -2.20 19.83
N LYS A 84 18.91 -3.50 19.74
CA LYS A 84 18.65 -4.49 20.82
C LYS A 84 19.35 -4.18 22.15
N ARG A 85 20.46 -3.42 22.15
CA ARG A 85 21.14 -3.02 23.40
C ARG A 85 20.37 -1.99 24.23
N HIS A 86 19.47 -1.25 23.61
CA HIS A 86 18.77 -0.12 24.24
C HIS A 86 17.25 -0.27 24.22
N THR A 87 16.74 -1.37 23.65
CA THR A 87 15.31 -1.59 23.49
C THR A 87 14.99 -3.04 23.82
N PRO A 88 14.14 -3.31 24.83
CA PRO A 88 13.71 -4.66 25.16
C PRO A 88 13.08 -5.37 23.96
N GLU A 89 13.44 -6.63 23.77
CA GLU A 89 12.96 -7.45 22.65
C GLU A 89 11.61 -8.11 23.00
N GLY A 90 10.52 -7.47 22.56
CA GLY A 90 9.18 -8.05 22.60
C GLY A 90 8.79 -8.73 21.27
N PRO A 91 7.54 -9.24 21.18
CA PRO A 91 7.02 -9.86 19.97
C PRO A 91 7.07 -8.95 18.73
N LEU A 92 6.76 -7.65 18.87
CA LEU A 92 6.80 -6.70 17.76
C LEU A 92 8.23 -6.52 17.26
N VAL A 93 9.19 -6.32 18.15
CA VAL A 93 10.60 -6.17 17.78
C VAL A 93 11.11 -7.41 17.04
N ARG A 94 10.82 -8.62 17.53
CA ARG A 94 11.22 -9.87 16.86
C ARG A 94 10.63 -9.98 15.46
N HIS A 95 9.35 -9.65 15.31
CA HIS A 95 8.69 -9.67 14.01
C HIS A 95 9.28 -8.64 13.04
N LEU A 96 9.58 -7.43 13.51
CA LEU A 96 10.18 -6.39 12.67
C LEU A 96 11.61 -6.73 12.26
N ILE A 97 12.38 -7.42 13.11
CA ILE A 97 13.68 -7.99 12.74
C ILE A 97 13.51 -8.95 11.56
N ARG A 98 12.60 -9.94 11.68
CA ARG A 98 12.31 -10.89 10.58
C ARG A 98 11.85 -10.17 9.31
N CYS A 99 10.96 -9.18 9.42
CA CYS A 99 10.55 -8.38 8.26
C CYS A 99 11.72 -7.66 7.59
N ALA A 100 12.67 -7.15 8.35
CA ALA A 100 13.84 -6.45 7.81
C ALA A 100 14.85 -7.41 7.16
N THR A 101 15.04 -8.61 7.71
CA THR A 101 16.10 -9.55 7.30
C THR A 101 15.65 -10.66 6.36
N GLU A 102 14.39 -11.09 6.43
CA GLU A 102 13.84 -12.19 5.61
C GLU A 102 12.97 -11.62 4.47
N ASN A 103 12.03 -10.72 4.78
CA ASN A 103 11.14 -10.11 3.77
C ASN A 103 11.77 -8.88 3.09
N HIS A 104 12.96 -8.46 3.53
CA HIS A 104 13.66 -7.25 3.09
C HIS A 104 12.78 -5.98 3.08
N CYS A 105 11.84 -5.87 4.01
CA CYS A 105 10.91 -4.74 4.10
C CYS A 105 11.64 -3.43 4.41
N PHE A 106 11.61 -2.47 3.49
CA PHE A 106 12.29 -1.19 3.63
C PHE A 106 11.81 -0.40 4.85
N ALA A 107 10.51 -0.43 5.15
CA ALA A 107 9.98 0.22 6.33
C ALA A 107 10.52 -0.42 7.63
N ALA A 108 10.62 -1.76 7.69
CA ALA A 108 11.20 -2.44 8.85
C ALA A 108 12.70 -2.12 8.99
N LYS A 109 13.45 -2.11 7.88
CA LYS A 109 14.86 -1.69 7.87
C LYS A 109 15.04 -0.26 8.38
N ASN A 110 14.15 0.65 7.97
CA ASN A 110 14.14 2.06 8.36
C ASN A 110 14.01 2.28 9.88
N LEU A 111 13.27 1.41 10.60
CA LEU A 111 13.22 1.46 12.06
C LEU A 111 14.61 1.28 12.67
N PHE A 112 15.36 0.26 12.23
CA PHE A 112 16.69 -0.03 12.77
C PHE A 112 17.74 0.97 12.30
N LEU A 113 17.62 1.45 11.06
CA LEU A 113 18.46 2.51 10.49
C LEU A 113 18.08 3.92 10.98
N LYS A 114 17.00 4.04 11.76
CA LYS A 114 16.49 5.29 12.36
C LYS A 114 16.25 6.41 11.35
N ARG A 115 15.51 6.11 10.27
CA ARG A 115 15.18 7.10 9.23
C ARG A 115 13.81 6.86 8.62
N TRP A 116 13.14 7.93 8.17
CA TRP A 116 11.94 7.87 7.31
C TRP A 116 10.78 7.07 7.92
N GLU A 117 10.14 6.17 7.16
CA GLU A 117 8.94 5.43 7.57
C GLU A 117 9.26 4.13 8.31
N ALA A 118 8.65 3.92 9.48
CA ALA A 118 8.70 2.69 10.26
C ALA A 118 7.31 2.04 10.44
N PRO A 119 7.19 0.70 10.39
CA PRO A 119 5.95 -0.03 10.51
C PRO A 119 5.55 -0.30 11.97
N LEU A 120 4.24 -0.27 12.26
CA LEU A 120 3.64 -0.63 13.54
C LEU A 120 2.49 -1.65 13.32
N PRO A 121 2.80 -2.91 12.95
CA PRO A 121 1.76 -3.93 12.79
C PRO A 121 1.13 -4.32 14.14
N ILE A 122 -0.19 -4.32 14.20
CA ILE A 122 -0.97 -4.58 15.43
C ILE A 122 -2.07 -5.62 15.26
N SER A 123 -2.55 -5.86 14.04
CA SER A 123 -3.75 -6.67 13.79
C SER A 123 -3.48 -8.07 13.27
N ARG A 124 -4.08 -9.06 13.94
CA ARG A 124 -4.08 -10.47 13.51
C ARG A 124 -5.26 -10.83 12.61
N TRP A 125 -6.30 -9.99 12.59
CA TRP A 125 -7.60 -10.32 11.99
C TRP A 125 -7.92 -9.36 10.87
N CYS A 126 -8.62 -9.84 9.84
CA CYS A 126 -9.08 -9.01 8.75
C CYS A 126 -10.55 -9.31 8.49
N ASN A 127 -11.31 -8.28 8.13
CA ASN A 127 -12.70 -8.37 7.71
C ASN A 127 -12.85 -8.38 6.18
N ALA A 128 -11.78 -8.59 5.43
CA ALA A 128 -11.80 -8.74 3.98
C ALA A 128 -11.15 -10.07 3.60
N ALA A 129 -11.68 -10.75 2.58
CA ALA A 129 -11.12 -11.98 2.03
C ALA A 129 -10.51 -11.71 0.65
N CYS A 130 -9.61 -10.73 0.59
CA CYS A 130 -9.09 -10.21 -0.67
C CYS A 130 -8.55 -11.34 -1.57
N LEU A 131 -8.92 -11.33 -2.85
CA LEU A 131 -8.46 -12.26 -3.88
C LEU A 131 -6.92 -12.38 -3.91
N GLY A 132 -6.25 -11.25 -3.74
CA GLY A 132 -4.79 -11.11 -3.71
C GLY A 132 -4.23 -10.73 -2.33
N CYS A 133 -4.77 -11.24 -1.22
CA CYS A 133 -4.28 -10.90 0.11
C CYS A 133 -2.77 -11.18 0.27
N LEU A 134 -2.01 -10.18 0.72
CA LEU A 134 -0.55 -10.23 0.84
C LEU A 134 -0.06 -11.06 2.01
N SER A 135 -0.88 -11.25 3.04
CA SER A 135 -0.44 -11.83 4.32
C SER A 135 -1.08 -13.19 4.63
N LEU A 136 -2.14 -13.56 3.91
CA LEU A 136 -2.93 -14.76 4.22
C LEU A 136 -3.67 -15.25 2.96
N GLN A 137 -3.33 -16.46 2.51
CA GLN A 137 -4.02 -17.18 1.44
C GLN A 137 -4.54 -18.51 2.01
N PRO A 138 -5.78 -18.57 2.54
CA PRO A 138 -6.26 -19.70 3.33
C PRO A 138 -6.37 -21.01 2.53
N ASP A 139 -6.68 -20.92 1.23
CA ASP A 139 -6.82 -22.09 0.34
C ASP A 139 -5.52 -22.38 -0.45
N ALA A 140 -4.40 -21.73 -0.08
CA ALA A 140 -3.05 -21.88 -0.64
C ALA A 140 -2.98 -21.94 -2.18
N THR A 141 -3.89 -21.22 -2.85
CA THR A 141 -3.93 -21.15 -4.32
C THR A 141 -2.62 -20.60 -4.90
N PHE A 142 -1.96 -19.73 -4.15
CA PHE A 142 -0.58 -19.29 -4.30
C PHE A 142 -0.05 -18.83 -2.93
N GLU A 143 1.27 -18.67 -2.83
CA GLU A 143 1.92 -18.21 -1.58
C GLU A 143 1.68 -16.71 -1.33
N ALA A 144 1.31 -16.37 -0.10
CA ALA A 144 1.21 -14.98 0.33
C ALA A 144 2.60 -14.32 0.38
N SER A 145 2.72 -13.06 0.00
CA SER A 145 4.01 -12.35 -0.01
C SER A 145 4.63 -12.14 1.38
N HIS A 146 3.81 -12.19 2.43
CA HIS A 146 4.22 -12.00 3.82
C HIS A 146 3.49 -12.98 4.74
N GLU A 147 4.06 -13.22 5.92
CA GLU A 147 3.39 -13.93 7.01
C GLU A 147 2.54 -12.95 7.84
N ARG A 148 1.24 -13.26 8.02
CA ARG A 148 0.41 -12.50 8.96
C ARG A 148 0.89 -12.69 10.40
N ILE A 149 1.01 -11.59 11.15
CA ILE A 149 1.31 -11.66 12.59
C ILE A 149 0.29 -12.54 13.34
N SER A 150 0.79 -13.35 14.27
CA SER A 150 0.00 -14.22 15.15
C SER A 150 -0.18 -13.64 16.55
N PHE A 151 0.35 -12.45 16.81
CA PHE A 151 0.31 -11.74 18.09
C PHE A 151 -0.30 -10.35 17.95
N THR A 152 -0.81 -9.80 19.05
CA THR A 152 -1.14 -8.37 19.18
C THR A 152 -0.10 -7.77 20.13
N PRO A 153 0.66 -6.73 19.73
CA PRO A 153 1.69 -6.15 20.58
C PRO A 153 1.10 -5.39 21.76
N SER A 154 1.88 -5.19 22.82
CA SER A 154 1.46 -4.38 23.96
C SER A 154 1.49 -2.89 23.65
N LEU A 155 0.63 -2.10 24.29
CA LEU A 155 0.65 -0.63 24.25
C LEU A 155 2.06 -0.08 24.48
N GLY A 156 2.75 -0.54 25.53
CA GLY A 156 4.09 -0.09 25.87
C GLY A 156 5.14 -0.41 24.79
N GLU A 157 4.98 -1.52 24.07
CA GLU A 157 5.88 -1.84 22.95
C GLU A 157 5.66 -0.90 21.76
N ILE A 158 4.40 -0.65 21.38
CA ILE A 158 4.05 0.28 20.29
C ILE A 158 4.59 1.69 20.61
N VAL A 159 4.26 2.21 21.80
CA VAL A 159 4.63 3.57 22.21
C VAL A 159 6.15 3.73 22.22
N ARG A 160 6.91 2.81 22.83
CA ARG A 160 8.37 2.89 22.88
C ARG A 160 9.00 2.95 21.49
N LEU A 161 8.55 2.07 20.57
CA LEU A 161 9.07 2.05 19.20
C LEU A 161 8.74 3.33 18.45
N ALA A 162 7.48 3.76 18.54
CA ALA A 162 7.01 4.94 17.84
C ALA A 162 7.68 6.22 18.34
N VAL A 163 7.70 6.46 19.65
CA VAL A 163 8.35 7.64 20.25
C VAL A 163 9.85 7.63 19.96
N GLY A 164 10.51 6.47 20.11
CA GLY A 164 11.93 6.31 19.80
C GLY A 164 12.26 6.67 18.35
N HIS A 165 11.43 6.23 17.39
CA HIS A 165 11.63 6.54 15.97
C HIS A 165 11.29 7.99 15.64
N LEU A 166 10.10 8.45 16.00
CA LEU A 166 9.60 9.80 15.72
C LEU A 166 10.51 10.91 16.29
N THR A 167 11.16 10.65 17.42
CA THR A 167 12.04 11.63 18.07
C THR A 167 13.40 11.77 17.39
N HIS A 168 13.90 10.76 16.68
CA HIS A 168 15.27 10.75 16.17
C HIS A 168 15.37 10.73 14.65
N ALA A 169 14.48 10.03 13.96
CA ALA A 169 14.57 9.81 12.53
C ALA A 169 14.28 11.10 11.72
N PRO A 170 15.03 11.40 10.64
CA PRO A 170 14.68 12.49 9.73
C PRO A 170 13.35 12.21 9.02
N GLU A 171 12.52 13.25 8.89
CA GLU A 171 11.19 13.21 8.28
C GLU A 171 10.39 11.96 8.70
N PRO A 172 10.18 11.76 10.02
CA PRO A 172 9.82 10.45 10.52
C PRO A 172 8.33 10.19 10.35
N ILE A 173 8.02 9.00 9.86
CA ILE A 173 6.66 8.48 9.75
C ILE A 173 6.60 7.17 10.53
N VAL A 174 5.54 6.95 11.29
CA VAL A 174 5.17 5.63 11.80
C VAL A 174 3.82 5.24 11.24
N SER A 175 3.70 4.01 10.74
CA SER A 175 2.51 3.57 10.00
C SER A 175 1.89 2.32 10.61
N PHE A 176 0.64 2.42 11.06
CA PHE A 176 -0.24 1.26 11.27
C PHE A 176 -0.74 0.74 9.91
N GLY A 177 -1.05 -0.56 9.80
CA GLY A 177 -1.54 -1.17 8.56
C GLY A 177 -0.42 -1.57 7.61
N GLN A 178 0.15 -2.75 7.80
CA GLN A 178 1.29 -3.25 7.05
C GLN A 178 0.97 -4.52 6.28
N GLY A 179 1.78 -4.83 5.26
CA GLY A 179 1.58 -6.02 4.43
C GLY A 179 1.65 -7.36 5.19
N CYS A 180 2.19 -7.36 6.41
CA CYS A 180 2.29 -8.50 7.32
C CYS A 180 1.18 -8.57 8.38
N GLU A 181 0.14 -7.73 8.31
CA GLU A 181 -0.95 -7.73 9.29
C GLU A 181 -2.34 -7.87 8.64
N GLY A 182 -3.37 -7.98 9.47
CA GLY A 182 -4.77 -7.95 9.03
C GLY A 182 -5.29 -6.53 8.76
N GLU A 183 -6.54 -6.27 9.13
CA GLU A 183 -7.12 -4.93 9.09
C GLU A 183 -6.85 -4.21 10.43
N PRO A 184 -6.04 -3.14 10.48
CA PRO A 184 -5.69 -2.46 11.74
C PRO A 184 -6.89 -1.86 12.48
N LEU A 185 -7.99 -1.53 11.81
CA LEU A 185 -9.22 -1.07 12.47
C LEU A 185 -9.88 -2.16 13.33
N THR A 186 -9.47 -3.43 13.27
CA THR A 186 -9.89 -4.43 14.27
C THR A 186 -9.33 -4.11 15.66
N GLU A 187 -8.19 -3.41 15.71
CA GLU A 187 -7.47 -3.03 16.93
C GLU A 187 -7.59 -1.51 17.23
N TYR A 188 -8.66 -0.86 16.77
CA TYR A 188 -8.82 0.60 16.86
C TYR A 188 -8.67 1.16 18.28
N ARG A 189 -9.04 0.40 19.33
CA ARG A 189 -8.90 0.81 20.73
C ARG A 189 -7.44 0.90 21.15
N LEU A 190 -6.67 -0.18 20.92
CA LEU A 190 -5.23 -0.21 21.18
C LEU A 190 -4.50 0.85 20.36
N MET A 191 -4.86 1.02 19.09
CA MET A 191 -4.31 2.06 18.24
C MET A 191 -4.60 3.46 18.79
N SER A 192 -5.86 3.74 19.16
CA SER A 192 -6.27 5.02 19.73
C SER A 192 -5.52 5.36 21.02
N GLU A 193 -5.40 4.39 21.94
CA GLU A 193 -4.60 4.55 23.17
C GLU A 193 -3.12 4.79 22.86
N SER A 194 -2.56 4.03 21.92
CA SER A 194 -1.16 4.18 21.49
C SER A 194 -0.90 5.57 20.91
N ILE A 195 -1.79 6.08 20.05
CA ILE A 195 -1.61 7.39 19.42
C ILE A 195 -1.67 8.50 20.47
N ARG A 196 -2.62 8.47 21.40
CA ARG A 196 -2.70 9.45 22.50
C ARG A 196 -1.43 9.46 23.33
N GLU A 197 -0.92 8.28 23.68
CA GLU A 197 0.30 8.16 24.49
C GLU A 197 1.57 8.53 23.71
N ILE A 198 1.65 8.23 22.42
CA ILE A 198 2.74 8.73 21.57
C ILE A 198 2.71 10.26 21.53
N ARG A 199 1.52 10.85 21.37
CA ARG A 199 1.34 12.30 21.27
C ARG A 199 1.52 13.04 22.58
N SER A 200 1.32 12.37 23.73
CA SER A 200 1.68 12.94 25.05
C SER A 200 3.19 13.06 25.23
N GLN A 201 3.98 12.17 24.61
CA GLN A 201 5.45 12.15 24.71
C GLN A 201 6.15 12.91 23.58
N THR A 202 5.58 12.98 22.37
CA THR A 202 6.17 13.71 21.25
C THR A 202 5.15 14.22 20.22
N GLY A 203 5.30 15.49 19.87
CA GLY A 203 4.54 16.12 18.78
C GLY A 203 5.17 15.94 17.39
N ARG A 204 6.37 15.35 17.29
CA ARG A 204 7.17 15.25 16.06
C ARG A 204 6.65 14.13 15.13
N GLY A 205 6.82 14.35 13.83
CA GLY A 205 6.59 13.37 12.77
C GLY A 205 5.12 13.02 12.54
N THR A 206 4.90 12.13 11.58
CA THR A 206 3.59 11.71 11.10
C THR A 206 3.23 10.34 11.66
N ILE A 207 2.03 10.22 12.21
CA ILE A 207 1.39 8.94 12.49
C ILE A 207 0.38 8.70 11.38
N ASN A 208 0.61 7.63 10.62
CA ASN A 208 -0.19 7.23 9.47
C ASN A 208 -0.96 5.93 9.76
N LEU A 209 -2.16 5.80 9.19
CA LEU A 209 -2.95 4.58 9.19
C LEU A 209 -3.18 4.12 7.75
N ASN A 210 -2.72 2.92 7.39
CA ASN A 210 -3.17 2.25 6.18
C ASN A 210 -4.32 1.30 6.53
N THR A 211 -5.44 1.34 5.80
CA THR A 211 -6.63 0.52 6.13
C THR A 211 -7.42 0.18 4.85
N ASN A 212 -8.32 -0.79 4.92
CA ASN A 212 -9.36 -0.99 3.92
C ASN A 212 -10.54 0.01 4.04
N GLY A 213 -10.61 0.80 5.12
CA GLY A 213 -11.63 1.83 5.33
C GLY A 213 -13.01 1.30 5.70
N SER A 214 -13.11 0.03 6.11
CA SER A 214 -14.38 -0.68 6.33
C SER A 214 -15.27 -0.18 7.48
N TRP A 215 -14.77 0.68 8.37
CA TRP A 215 -15.53 1.15 9.54
C TRP A 215 -15.37 2.66 9.77
N PRO A 216 -16.25 3.50 9.19
CA PRO A 216 -16.23 4.96 9.41
C PRO A 216 -16.21 5.37 10.89
N ASP A 217 -16.99 4.73 11.76
CA ASP A 217 -17.01 5.07 13.20
C ASP A 217 -15.69 4.78 13.91
N ARG A 218 -14.98 3.71 13.50
CA ARG A 218 -13.65 3.41 14.03
C ARG A 218 -12.62 4.38 13.49
N VAL A 219 -12.73 4.77 12.23
CA VAL A 219 -11.90 5.83 11.64
C VAL A 219 -12.08 7.13 12.41
N ARG A 220 -13.31 7.55 12.72
CA ARG A 220 -13.60 8.73 13.56
C ARG A 220 -12.88 8.66 14.89
N THR A 221 -13.05 7.55 15.60
CA THR A 221 -12.45 7.34 16.93
C THR A 221 -10.94 7.50 16.89
N VAL A 222 -10.28 6.94 15.87
CA VAL A 222 -8.82 6.99 15.72
C VAL A 222 -8.37 8.39 15.29
N ALA A 223 -9.09 9.04 14.38
CA ALA A 223 -8.79 10.40 13.92
C ALA A 223 -8.74 11.40 15.08
N GLU A 224 -9.67 11.31 16.03
CA GLU A 224 -9.74 12.16 17.24
C GLU A 224 -8.55 12.01 18.20
N THR A 225 -7.68 11.00 18.00
CA THR A 225 -6.55 10.73 18.91
C THR A 225 -5.26 11.45 18.55
N GLY A 226 -5.21 12.15 17.41
CA GLY A 226 -3.99 12.82 16.92
C GLY A 226 -3.28 12.05 15.79
N LEU A 227 -4.04 11.24 15.04
CA LEU A 227 -3.63 10.69 13.74
C LEU A 227 -3.39 11.86 12.76
N ASP A 228 -2.35 11.81 11.94
CA ASP A 228 -2.05 12.90 10.98
C ASP A 228 -2.50 12.55 9.56
N SER A 229 -2.40 11.27 9.17
CA SER A 229 -2.73 10.83 7.83
C SER A 229 -3.37 9.44 7.80
N ILE A 230 -4.14 9.20 6.75
CA ILE A 230 -4.80 7.91 6.52
C ILE A 230 -4.77 7.55 5.04
N ARG A 231 -4.49 6.28 4.77
CA ARG A 231 -4.44 5.70 3.43
C ARG A 231 -5.44 4.55 3.32
N ILE A 232 -6.51 4.76 2.56
CA ILE A 232 -7.59 3.80 2.38
C ILE A 232 -7.39 3.05 1.06
N SER A 233 -7.33 1.72 1.12
CA SER A 233 -7.01 0.88 -0.05
C SER A 233 -8.25 0.40 -0.80
N MET A 234 -8.20 0.48 -2.13
CA MET A 234 -9.20 -0.10 -3.02
C MET A 234 -8.58 -0.46 -4.37
N ASN A 235 -9.11 -1.48 -5.05
CA ASN A 235 -8.68 -1.84 -6.41
C ASN A 235 -9.54 -1.17 -7.49
N SER A 236 -10.71 -0.66 -7.11
CA SER A 236 -11.64 -0.05 -8.04
C SER A 236 -12.62 0.89 -7.35
N ALA A 237 -13.00 1.95 -8.06
CA ALA A 237 -14.07 2.87 -7.71
C ALA A 237 -15.44 2.37 -8.18
N ARG A 238 -15.49 1.24 -8.91
CA ARG A 238 -16.72 0.55 -9.30
C ARG A 238 -17.07 -0.52 -8.26
N PRO A 239 -18.25 -0.45 -7.62
CA PRO A 239 -18.62 -1.36 -6.53
C PRO A 239 -18.47 -2.84 -6.90
N GLU A 240 -18.91 -3.27 -8.08
CA GLU A 240 -18.86 -4.67 -8.50
C GLU A 240 -17.43 -5.23 -8.61
N LEU A 241 -16.49 -4.40 -9.09
CA LEU A 241 -15.07 -4.77 -9.19
C LEU A 241 -14.40 -4.74 -7.81
N TYR A 242 -14.80 -3.80 -6.97
CA TYR A 242 -14.36 -3.73 -5.57
C TYR A 242 -14.76 -5.01 -4.81
N HIS A 243 -16.03 -5.40 -4.85
CA HIS A 243 -16.52 -6.59 -4.13
C HIS A 243 -15.88 -7.89 -4.66
N ALA A 244 -15.65 -7.99 -5.97
CA ALA A 244 -14.99 -9.15 -6.56
C ALA A 244 -13.55 -9.37 -6.04
N TYR A 245 -12.82 -8.27 -5.78
CA TYR A 245 -11.46 -8.33 -5.25
C TYR A 245 -11.41 -8.35 -3.72
N TYR A 246 -11.98 -7.35 -3.02
CA TYR A 246 -11.87 -7.21 -1.57
C TYR A 246 -12.67 -8.26 -0.80
N ARG A 247 -13.78 -8.75 -1.38
CA ARG A 247 -14.71 -9.70 -0.76
C ARG A 247 -15.01 -9.33 0.71
N PRO A 248 -15.67 -8.18 0.93
CA PRO A 248 -15.96 -7.66 2.27
C PRO A 248 -16.70 -8.68 3.15
N LYS A 249 -16.43 -8.65 4.46
CA LYS A 249 -17.15 -9.41 5.49
C LYS A 249 -17.68 -8.45 6.53
N GLY A 250 -18.96 -8.09 6.42
CA GLY A 250 -19.64 -7.20 7.36
C GLY A 250 -19.35 -5.72 7.15
N TYR A 251 -19.06 -5.31 5.92
CA TYR A 251 -19.04 -3.92 5.45
C TYR A 251 -19.28 -3.89 3.93
N GLU A 252 -19.62 -2.73 3.38
CA GLU A 252 -19.95 -2.53 1.97
C GLU A 252 -19.05 -1.45 1.34
N PHE A 253 -19.07 -1.33 0.00
CA PHE A 253 -18.31 -0.30 -0.70
C PHE A 253 -18.63 1.13 -0.22
N GLN A 254 -19.89 1.41 0.13
CA GLN A 254 -20.30 2.74 0.58
C GLN A 254 -19.62 3.13 1.90
N ASP A 255 -19.40 2.19 2.82
CA ASP A 255 -18.67 2.43 4.08
C ASP A 255 -17.25 2.94 3.81
N VAL A 256 -16.59 2.39 2.78
CA VAL A 256 -15.24 2.81 2.38
C VAL A 256 -15.24 4.23 1.84
N VAL A 257 -16.23 4.56 0.99
CA VAL A 257 -16.40 5.92 0.46
C VAL A 257 -16.64 6.93 1.58
N ASP A 258 -17.49 6.55 2.55
CA ASP A 258 -17.82 7.39 3.71
C ASP A 258 -16.62 7.57 4.62
N ALA A 259 -15.80 6.53 4.83
CA ALA A 259 -14.55 6.64 5.57
C ALA A 259 -13.55 7.60 4.92
N ILE A 260 -13.45 7.63 3.58
CA ILE A 260 -12.59 8.58 2.87
C ILE A 260 -13.10 10.01 3.06
N ALA A 261 -14.39 10.25 2.81
CA ALA A 261 -14.98 11.58 2.96
C ALA A 261 -14.87 12.09 4.41
N LEU A 262 -15.18 11.24 5.39
CA LEU A 262 -15.06 11.52 6.81
C LEU A 262 -13.63 11.90 7.20
N SER A 263 -12.64 11.14 6.74
CA SER A 263 -11.23 11.41 7.04
C SER A 263 -10.82 12.81 6.57
N ARG A 264 -11.29 13.21 5.38
CA ARG A 264 -11.05 14.53 4.83
C ARG A 264 -11.73 15.63 5.64
N ASP A 265 -12.98 15.42 6.05
CA ASP A 265 -13.75 16.37 6.87
C ASP A 265 -13.16 16.55 8.27
N MET A 266 -12.52 15.51 8.81
CA MET A 266 -11.78 15.56 10.08
C MET A 266 -10.39 16.18 9.96
N GLY A 267 -9.99 16.64 8.76
CA GLY A 267 -8.73 17.34 8.54
C GLY A 267 -7.50 16.45 8.42
N LEU A 268 -7.67 15.12 8.29
CA LEU A 268 -6.55 14.21 8.05
C LEU A 268 -6.00 14.41 6.63
N TYR A 269 -4.70 14.22 6.47
CA TYR A 269 -4.13 14.03 5.13
C TYR A 269 -4.60 12.69 4.59
N THR A 270 -5.59 12.73 3.69
CA THR A 270 -6.35 11.57 3.26
C THR A 270 -5.84 11.11 1.90
N MET A 271 -5.49 9.83 1.82
CA MET A 271 -4.92 9.20 0.64
C MET A 271 -5.76 7.98 0.23
N ILE A 272 -5.90 7.74 -1.06
CA ILE A 272 -6.41 6.47 -1.58
C ILE A 272 -5.23 5.65 -2.11
N ASN A 273 -5.08 4.44 -1.61
CA ASN A 273 -4.19 3.44 -2.18
C ASN A 273 -4.90 2.67 -3.28
N TYR A 274 -4.79 3.17 -4.52
CA TYR A 274 -5.46 2.59 -5.68
C TYR A 274 -4.59 1.50 -6.30
N LEU A 275 -5.07 0.26 -6.23
CA LEU A 275 -4.35 -0.90 -6.75
C LEU A 275 -4.54 -1.00 -8.27
N VAL A 276 -3.64 -0.35 -9.02
CA VAL A 276 -3.77 -0.20 -10.47
C VAL A 276 -3.42 -1.47 -11.25
N PHE A 277 -4.21 -1.73 -12.30
CA PHE A 277 -4.08 -2.86 -13.18
C PHE A 277 -4.40 -2.46 -14.65
N PRO A 278 -3.41 -2.51 -15.58
CA PRO A 278 -3.64 -2.20 -16.98
C PRO A 278 -4.71 -3.09 -17.61
N GLY A 279 -5.63 -2.48 -18.37
CA GLY A 279 -6.79 -3.12 -18.98
C GLY A 279 -8.04 -3.16 -18.09
N ILE A 280 -7.96 -2.66 -16.85
CA ILE A 280 -9.11 -2.49 -15.95
C ILE A 280 -9.14 -1.06 -15.43
N THR A 281 -8.04 -0.61 -14.82
CA THR A 281 -7.97 0.71 -14.17
C THR A 281 -8.03 1.87 -15.18
N ASP A 282 -7.54 1.65 -16.40
CA ASP A 282 -7.53 2.60 -17.50
C ASP A 282 -8.72 2.46 -18.45
N GLN A 283 -9.81 1.82 -18.03
CA GLN A 283 -11.08 1.83 -18.77
C GLN A 283 -11.86 3.12 -18.49
N GLU A 284 -12.52 3.70 -19.51
CA GLU A 284 -13.29 4.93 -19.36
C GLU A 284 -14.29 4.89 -18.19
N ALA A 285 -15.04 3.80 -18.05
CA ALA A 285 -16.00 3.63 -16.97
C ALA A 285 -15.37 3.65 -15.56
N GLU A 286 -14.13 3.17 -15.44
CA GLU A 286 -13.38 3.23 -14.19
C GLU A 286 -12.90 4.66 -13.90
N ILE A 287 -12.38 5.34 -14.93
CA ILE A 287 -11.89 6.73 -14.83
C ILE A 287 -13.02 7.65 -14.40
N GLU A 288 -14.20 7.51 -15.00
CA GLU A 288 -15.39 8.27 -14.60
C GLU A 288 -15.83 7.98 -13.16
N ALA A 289 -15.79 6.70 -12.74
CA ALA A 289 -16.13 6.31 -11.38
C ALA A 289 -15.13 6.90 -10.37
N LEU A 290 -13.84 6.84 -10.69
CA LEU A 290 -12.77 7.42 -9.89
C LEU A 290 -12.87 8.94 -9.82
N ALA A 291 -13.18 9.62 -10.92
CA ALA A 291 -13.42 11.06 -10.96
C ALA A 291 -14.58 11.47 -10.04
N ARG A 292 -15.70 10.73 -10.08
CA ARG A 292 -16.82 10.93 -9.14
C ARG A 292 -16.40 10.72 -7.69
N LEU A 293 -15.59 9.69 -7.40
CA LEU A 293 -15.09 9.41 -6.06
C LEU A 293 -14.18 10.54 -5.55
N VAL A 294 -13.23 11.00 -6.37
CA VAL A 294 -12.33 12.11 -6.05
C VAL A 294 -13.14 13.38 -5.77
N LYS A 295 -14.10 13.70 -6.64
CA LYS A 295 -14.98 14.87 -6.47
C LYS A 295 -15.80 14.80 -5.18
N LYS A 296 -16.39 13.63 -4.88
CA LYS A 296 -17.21 13.42 -3.67
C LYS A 296 -16.37 13.53 -2.39
N THR A 297 -15.17 12.96 -2.39
CA THR A 297 -14.36 12.81 -1.17
C THR A 297 -13.35 13.92 -0.95
N ARG A 298 -12.97 14.66 -2.01
CA ARG A 298 -11.92 15.69 -1.99
C ARG A 298 -10.60 15.17 -1.40
N VAL A 299 -10.29 13.90 -1.68
CA VAL A 299 -9.07 13.23 -1.23
C VAL A 299 -7.81 14.00 -1.65
N ASN A 300 -6.79 14.02 -0.80
CA ASN A 300 -5.57 14.80 -1.06
C ASN A 300 -4.64 14.12 -2.06
N PHE A 301 -4.53 12.79 -1.99
CA PHE A 301 -3.55 12.03 -2.75
C PHE A 301 -4.16 10.71 -3.25
N LEU A 302 -3.99 10.40 -4.52
CA LEU A 302 -4.23 9.08 -5.07
C LEU A 302 -2.90 8.35 -5.38
N HIS A 303 -2.60 7.28 -4.63
CA HIS A 303 -1.44 6.43 -4.90
C HIS A 303 -1.79 5.45 -6.03
N LEU A 304 -0.98 5.43 -7.08
CA LEU A 304 -1.10 4.46 -8.17
C LEU A 304 -0.18 3.26 -7.89
N LYS A 305 -0.58 2.36 -6.98
CA LYS A 305 0.21 1.17 -6.62
C LYS A 305 -0.07 0.03 -7.58
N ASN A 306 0.97 -0.53 -8.19
CA ASN A 306 0.77 -1.69 -9.07
C ASN A 306 0.17 -2.86 -8.27
N LEU A 307 -0.97 -3.38 -8.73
CA LEU A 307 -1.60 -4.53 -8.11
C LEU A 307 -0.72 -5.79 -8.27
N CYS A 308 -0.25 -6.35 -7.16
CA CYS A 308 0.51 -7.60 -7.15
C CYS A 308 -0.45 -8.80 -7.16
N ILE A 309 -0.66 -9.39 -8.33
CA ILE A 309 -1.52 -10.55 -8.52
C ILE A 309 -1.24 -11.22 -9.86
N ASP A 310 -1.51 -12.52 -9.95
CA ASP A 310 -1.59 -13.25 -11.21
C ASP A 310 -2.58 -12.53 -12.18
N PRO A 311 -2.11 -12.07 -13.36
CA PRO A 311 -2.96 -11.35 -14.30
C PRO A 311 -4.17 -12.14 -14.78
N THR A 312 -4.02 -13.46 -14.96
CA THR A 312 -5.11 -14.33 -15.42
C THR A 312 -6.15 -14.55 -14.34
N LEU A 313 -5.73 -14.70 -13.09
CA LEU A 313 -6.65 -14.80 -11.94
C LEU A 313 -7.46 -13.51 -11.79
N TYR A 314 -6.79 -12.36 -11.79
CA TYR A 314 -7.46 -11.07 -11.59
C TYR A 314 -8.48 -10.80 -12.70
N LEU A 315 -8.05 -10.92 -13.96
CA LEU A 315 -8.92 -10.71 -15.11
C LEU A 315 -10.12 -11.66 -15.08
N ARG A 316 -9.95 -12.97 -14.81
CA ARG A 316 -11.08 -13.90 -14.74
C ARG A 316 -12.05 -13.61 -13.60
N SER A 317 -11.58 -12.98 -12.52
CA SER A 317 -12.40 -12.69 -11.34
C SER A 317 -13.19 -11.40 -11.43
N MET A 318 -12.77 -10.45 -12.29
CA MET A 318 -13.44 -9.16 -12.43
C MET A 318 -14.72 -9.29 -13.29
N PRO A 319 -15.90 -8.92 -12.77
CA PRO A 319 -17.17 -9.03 -13.50
C PRO A 319 -17.36 -7.95 -14.57
N GLY A 320 -18.36 -8.17 -15.43
CA GLY A 320 -18.79 -7.22 -16.45
C GLY A 320 -17.98 -7.29 -17.75
N PRO A 321 -18.45 -6.61 -18.82
CA PRO A 321 -17.70 -6.53 -20.06
C PRO A 321 -16.40 -5.77 -19.82
N LYS A 322 -15.30 -6.31 -20.33
CA LYS A 322 -14.01 -5.63 -20.33
C LYS A 322 -13.93 -4.78 -21.58
N GLY A 323 -14.02 -3.47 -21.42
CA GLY A 323 -13.76 -2.51 -22.49
C GLY A 323 -12.27 -2.38 -22.77
N PRO A 324 -11.90 -1.74 -23.89
CA PRO A 324 -10.50 -1.36 -24.12
C PRO A 324 -10.03 -0.38 -23.04
N GLY A 325 -8.77 -0.49 -22.64
CA GLY A 325 -8.10 0.52 -21.82
C GLY A 325 -7.56 1.66 -22.71
N ILE A 326 -7.67 2.89 -22.24
CA ILE A 326 -7.12 4.07 -22.95
C ILE A 326 -5.61 4.27 -22.70
N GLY A 327 -5.02 3.45 -21.82
CA GLY A 327 -3.64 3.51 -21.40
C GLY A 327 -3.46 4.17 -20.03
N MET A 328 -2.72 3.49 -19.14
CA MET A 328 -2.44 3.93 -17.76
C MET A 328 -1.81 5.34 -17.66
N ARG A 329 -0.93 5.72 -18.59
CA ARG A 329 -0.32 7.06 -18.62
C ARG A 329 -1.38 8.13 -18.93
N ARG A 330 -2.22 7.87 -19.95
CA ARG A 330 -3.28 8.77 -20.37
C ARG A 330 -4.33 8.95 -19.28
N MET A 331 -4.68 7.88 -18.56
CA MET A 331 -5.51 7.97 -17.36
C MET A 331 -4.92 8.94 -16.34
N ALA A 332 -3.62 8.82 -16.01
CA ALA A 332 -2.97 9.70 -15.04
C ALA A 332 -2.95 11.16 -15.52
N GLU A 333 -2.76 11.41 -16.82
CA GLU A 333 -2.81 12.75 -17.43
C GLU A 333 -4.23 13.37 -17.33
N ILE A 334 -5.27 12.59 -17.60
CA ILE A 334 -6.67 13.02 -17.45
C ILE A 334 -6.96 13.42 -16.01
N LEU A 335 -6.61 12.56 -15.04
CA LEU A 335 -6.86 12.83 -13.62
C LEU A 335 -6.12 14.09 -13.14
N LYS A 336 -4.88 14.33 -13.60
CA LYS A 336 -4.13 15.56 -13.27
C LYS A 336 -4.77 16.80 -13.88
N ALA A 337 -5.27 16.71 -15.11
CA ALA A 337 -5.91 17.82 -15.79
C ALA A 337 -7.27 18.17 -15.16
N GLU A 338 -8.05 17.16 -14.76
CA GLU A 338 -9.38 17.34 -14.17
C GLU A 338 -9.32 17.76 -12.69
N PHE A 339 -8.33 17.27 -11.94
CA PHE A 339 -8.19 17.51 -10.49
C PHE A 339 -6.81 18.09 -10.17
N PRO A 340 -6.56 19.40 -10.41
CA PRO A 340 -5.26 20.02 -10.19
C PRO A 340 -4.80 20.01 -8.72
N ASP A 341 -5.75 19.96 -7.77
CA ASP A 341 -5.46 19.87 -6.33
C ASP A 341 -5.20 18.44 -5.84
N LEU A 342 -5.44 17.42 -6.68
CA LEU A 342 -5.17 16.02 -6.36
C LEU A 342 -3.72 15.68 -6.66
N THR A 343 -2.99 15.20 -5.66
CA THR A 343 -1.65 14.65 -5.89
C THR A 343 -1.75 13.22 -6.42
N LEU A 344 -1.01 12.90 -7.49
CA LEU A 344 -0.78 11.54 -7.97
C LEU A 344 0.66 11.11 -7.67
N GLY A 345 0.86 9.88 -7.21
CA GLY A 345 2.17 9.41 -6.78
C GLY A 345 2.13 7.98 -6.24
N TYR A 346 3.08 7.64 -5.38
CA TYR A 346 3.34 6.28 -4.94
C TYR A 346 3.66 6.18 -3.44
N PHE A 347 4.29 7.17 -2.81
CA PHE A 347 4.82 7.02 -1.44
C PHE A 347 4.00 7.77 -0.40
N ASN A 348 3.98 7.24 0.83
CA ASN A 348 3.44 7.97 1.98
C ASN A 348 4.29 9.23 2.21
N GLN A 349 3.62 10.36 2.49
CA GLN A 349 4.28 11.64 2.67
C GLN A 349 4.35 12.02 4.15
N PRO A 350 5.45 12.63 4.62
CA PRO A 350 5.43 13.31 5.90
C PRO A 350 4.43 14.47 5.81
N VAL A 351 3.48 14.51 6.73
CA VAL A 351 2.54 15.62 6.84
C VAL A 351 3.21 16.74 7.61
N GLU A 352 3.52 17.83 6.92
CA GLU A 352 3.90 19.07 7.58
C GLU A 352 2.70 19.60 8.36
N LYS A 353 2.87 19.78 9.67
CA LYS A 353 1.86 20.48 10.48
C LYS A 353 1.91 21.95 10.09
N ALA A 354 1.19 22.32 9.04
CA ALA A 354 0.70 23.69 8.91
C ALA A 354 0.00 24.06 10.23
N GLN A 355 0.10 25.31 10.64
CA GLN A 355 -0.51 25.84 11.87
C GLN A 355 -2.06 25.84 11.76
N THR A 356 -2.69 24.67 11.64
CA THR A 356 -4.13 24.49 11.41
C THR A 356 -4.95 24.61 12.71
N ARG A 357 -4.45 25.37 13.70
CA ARG A 357 -5.19 25.71 14.93
C ARG A 357 -5.83 27.10 14.90
N ARG A 358 -5.76 27.86 13.80
CA ARG A 358 -6.17 29.28 13.79
C ARG A 358 -7.51 29.64 13.12
N VAL A 359 -8.34 28.69 12.66
CA VAL A 359 -9.58 29.06 11.91
C VAL A 359 -10.89 28.45 12.45
N ILE A 360 -10.90 27.81 13.63
CA ILE A 360 -12.18 27.41 14.29
C ILE A 360 -12.36 28.10 15.64
N ALA A 361 -12.09 29.40 15.65
CA ALA A 361 -12.56 30.30 16.70
C ALA A 361 -13.04 31.59 16.05
N ARG A 362 -14.28 31.56 15.57
CA ARG A 362 -15.19 32.71 15.53
C ARG A 362 -16.62 32.22 15.33
#